data_AF-A0A7W6D0T2-F1
#
_entry.id   AF-A0A7W6D0T2-F1
#
_cell.length_a   1.000
_cell.length_b   1.000
_cell.length_c   1.000
_cell.angle_alpha   90.00
_cell.angle_beta   90.00
_cell.angle_gamma   90.00
#
_symmetry.space_group_name_H-M   'P 1'
#
loop_
_entity.id
_entity.type
_entity.pdbx_description
1 polymer ?
#
loop_
_entity_poly.entity_id
_entity_poly.type
_entity_poly.pdbx_seq_one_letter_code
_entity_poly.pdbx_strand_id
1 'polypeptide(L)'
;MSKNPGRHSRYETKWYHRQPGYWFRKDRPRPEGHRETPEVVRFDVEPGVTPSGKPPVRIFLGTEPLQARAERIFFWSVKRRRDPSRVYEIYLMKDLKGYDRHGWKTGFTNFRYAIPGLAGGTGRAIYNDVDQVYLADPAEMFDLDMQGKGALAINPGEDSVMLIDCEIMAKHWPIEEVGLPGMKKKRFRNAATDLKLWGVLPGVWNARDDEFNPSQSKCFHFTTLQTQPWRPFPDQIRYSDHPDGEVWFAMEREADAARFNGFTRERPGSRFAEALARGGNGAPSAAGDERRHADAVGRLIAATGAKTVLDYSAPQASGGPRSFAGAAVTSRDVTHAPFAKPVEGRFDGVACIDVLSAIPEEDVPWTLDELFAAADRFLYVAVVGDPARTYGGAEPLPPEWWRLQMELAAKRNPGRVWNLTAIDAADGRAQSYSGDAPAARAA
;
A
#
# COMPACT_ATOMS: atom_id res chain seq x y z
N MET A 1 4.25 -20.30 33.71
CA MET A 1 4.31 -18.90 33.22
C MET A 1 2.96 -18.26 33.42
N SER A 2 2.83 -17.40 34.43
CA SER A 2 1.60 -16.68 34.72
C SER A 2 1.27 -15.74 33.56
N LYS A 3 0.11 -15.92 32.92
CA LYS A 3 -0.43 -14.93 31.98
C LYS A 3 -0.70 -13.68 32.80
N ASN A 4 0.08 -12.62 32.63
CA ASN A 4 -0.22 -11.32 33.22
C ASN A 4 -1.42 -10.72 32.44
N PRO A 5 -2.66 -10.75 32.97
CA PRO A 5 -3.85 -10.47 32.18
C PRO A 5 -4.01 -8.98 31.85
N GLY A 6 -3.18 -8.09 32.42
CA GLY A 6 -3.28 -6.64 32.25
C GLY A 6 -2.56 -6.06 31.02
N ARG A 7 -1.63 -6.79 30.38
CA ARG A 7 -0.83 -6.21 29.27
C ARG A 7 -1.52 -6.32 27.91
N HIS A 8 -2.32 -7.36 27.68
CA HIS A 8 -3.04 -7.54 26.40
C HIS A 8 -4.29 -6.66 26.28
N SER A 9 -5.01 -6.36 27.38
CA SER A 9 -6.24 -5.55 27.29
C SER A 9 -5.99 -4.06 27.03
N ARG A 10 -4.73 -3.59 27.14
CA ARG A 10 -4.37 -2.18 27.02
C ARG A 10 -4.49 -1.64 25.60
N TYR A 11 -4.17 -2.46 24.61
CA TYR A 11 -4.18 -2.08 23.18
C TYR A 11 -5.44 -2.56 22.45
N GLU A 12 -6.38 -3.18 23.16
CA GLU A 12 -7.56 -3.77 22.56
C GLU A 12 -8.61 -2.73 22.15
N THR A 13 -9.13 -2.88 20.94
CA THR A 13 -10.26 -2.10 20.46
C THR A 13 -11.56 -2.56 21.14
N LYS A 14 -12.03 -1.76 22.11
CA LYS A 14 -13.28 -1.98 22.85
C LYS A 14 -14.52 -1.60 22.04
N TRP A 15 -15.70 -2.01 22.51
CA TRP A 15 -16.97 -1.83 21.81
C TRP A 15 -17.29 -0.36 21.50
N TYR A 16 -16.96 0.56 22.42
CA TYR A 16 -17.23 2.00 22.25
C TYR A 16 -16.28 2.69 21.26
N HIS A 17 -15.16 2.05 20.87
CA HIS A 17 -14.33 2.52 19.77
C HIS A 17 -14.93 2.17 18.39
N ARG A 18 -15.97 1.33 18.33
CA ARG A 18 -16.53 0.83 17.08
C ARG A 18 -17.71 1.69 16.63
N GLN A 19 -17.72 2.04 15.36
CA GLN A 19 -18.86 2.68 14.70
C GLN A 19 -19.87 1.62 14.25
N PRO A 20 -21.14 1.98 13.95
CA PRO A 20 -22.11 1.05 13.39
C PRO A 20 -21.59 0.29 12.16
N GLY A 21 -20.82 0.97 11.31
CA GLY A 21 -20.18 0.40 10.11
C GLY A 21 -19.28 -0.82 10.41
N TYR A 22 -18.68 -0.90 11.59
CA TYR A 22 -17.91 -2.07 12.02
C TYR A 22 -18.74 -3.35 11.94
N TRP A 23 -19.99 -3.33 12.42
CA TRP A 23 -20.79 -4.56 12.50
C TRP A 23 -21.25 -5.06 11.13
N PHE A 24 -21.37 -4.16 10.15
CA PHE A 24 -21.69 -4.49 8.77
C PHE A 24 -20.46 -4.91 7.95
N ARG A 25 -19.24 -4.60 8.41
CA ARG A 25 -18.00 -4.75 7.64
C ARG A 25 -16.87 -5.49 8.38
N LYS A 26 -17.13 -6.02 9.59
CA LYS A 26 -16.13 -6.76 10.38
C LYS A 26 -15.60 -8.00 9.67
N ASP A 27 -16.44 -8.62 8.84
CA ASP A 27 -16.14 -9.82 8.08
C ASP A 27 -15.97 -9.46 6.59
N ARG A 28 -15.16 -8.42 6.31
CA ARG A 28 -14.87 -8.04 4.90
C ARG A 28 -14.38 -9.28 4.15
N PRO A 29 -15.00 -9.60 3.00
CA PRO A 29 -14.54 -10.73 2.20
C PRO A 29 -13.07 -10.51 1.85
N ARG A 30 -12.26 -11.54 2.07
CA ARG A 30 -10.87 -11.56 1.63
C ARG A 30 -10.84 -12.41 0.39
N PRO A 31 -10.81 -11.79 -0.79
CA PRO A 31 -10.82 -12.55 -2.01
C PRO A 31 -9.56 -13.41 -2.14
N GLU A 32 -9.60 -14.34 -3.08
CA GLU A 32 -8.45 -15.16 -3.38
C GLU A 32 -7.24 -14.26 -3.71
N GLY A 33 -6.08 -14.64 -3.17
CA GLY A 33 -4.85 -13.95 -3.53
C GLY A 33 -4.50 -14.23 -4.99
N HIS A 34 -4.00 -13.21 -5.69
CA HIS A 34 -3.66 -13.28 -7.11
C HIS A 34 -2.15 -13.17 -7.35
N ARG A 35 -1.35 -12.87 -6.31
CA ARG A 35 0.09 -12.67 -6.44
C ARG A 35 0.82 -13.99 -6.23
N GLU A 36 1.57 -14.44 -7.23
CA GLU A 36 2.40 -15.65 -7.13
C GLU A 36 3.57 -15.44 -6.15
N THR A 37 4.15 -14.24 -6.15
CA THR A 37 5.22 -13.84 -5.22
C THR A 37 4.99 -12.41 -4.70
N PRO A 38 5.58 -12.05 -3.54
CA PRO A 38 5.54 -10.67 -3.05
C PRO A 38 6.17 -9.70 -4.04
N GLU A 39 5.51 -8.57 -4.29
CA GLU A 39 6.16 -7.43 -4.97
C GLU A 39 7.30 -6.89 -4.10
N VAL A 40 8.36 -6.40 -4.72
CA VAL A 40 9.57 -5.96 -4.01
C VAL A 40 9.82 -4.47 -4.22
N VAL A 41 9.76 -3.71 -3.14
CA VAL A 41 10.32 -2.35 -3.11
C VAL A 41 11.81 -2.47 -2.80
N ARG A 42 12.65 -2.03 -3.74
CA ARG A 42 14.11 -2.18 -3.65
C ARG A 42 14.82 -0.83 -3.54
N PHE A 43 15.67 -0.71 -2.53
CA PHE A 43 16.63 0.37 -2.40
C PHE A 43 18.04 -0.15 -2.67
N ASP A 44 18.62 0.23 -3.82
CA ASP A 44 20.00 -0.09 -4.17
C ASP A 44 21.00 0.77 -3.39
N VAL A 45 22.27 0.40 -3.47
CA VAL A 45 23.38 1.27 -3.05
C VAL A 45 23.20 2.66 -3.66
N GLU A 46 23.35 3.69 -2.82
CA GLU A 46 23.18 5.06 -3.25
C GLU A 46 24.23 5.43 -4.33
N PRO A 47 23.84 6.16 -5.40
CA PRO A 47 24.79 6.55 -6.44
C PRO A 47 26.02 7.26 -5.87
N GLY A 48 27.21 6.79 -6.25
CA GLY A 48 28.48 7.35 -5.77
C GLY A 48 29.00 6.75 -4.45
N VAL A 49 28.28 5.82 -3.83
CA VAL A 49 28.70 5.12 -2.60
C VAL A 49 29.30 3.75 -2.93
N THR A 50 30.41 3.39 -2.29
CA THR A 50 31.01 2.05 -2.42
C THR A 50 30.15 1.01 -1.69
N PRO A 51 29.76 -0.12 -2.32
CA PRO A 51 28.98 -1.17 -1.68
C PRO A 51 29.69 -1.77 -0.45
N SER A 52 28.95 -2.03 0.63
CA SER A 52 29.47 -2.66 1.86
C SER A 52 29.90 -4.12 1.69
N GLY A 53 29.48 -4.79 0.62
CA GLY A 53 29.68 -6.23 0.41
C GLY A 53 28.81 -7.14 1.30
N LYS A 54 28.00 -6.56 2.19
CA LYS A 54 27.05 -7.31 3.02
C LYS A 54 25.85 -7.80 2.20
N PRO A 55 25.22 -8.93 2.59
CA PRO A 55 24.00 -9.40 1.92
C PRO A 55 22.86 -8.38 2.04
N PRO A 56 21.91 -8.32 1.10
CA PRO A 56 20.74 -7.46 1.20
C PRO A 56 19.96 -7.65 2.51
N VAL A 57 19.48 -6.55 3.09
CA VAL A 57 18.52 -6.61 4.20
C VAL A 57 17.15 -6.93 3.63
N ARG A 58 16.65 -8.14 3.90
CA ARG A 58 15.33 -8.60 3.44
C ARG A 58 14.28 -8.35 4.51
N ILE A 59 13.27 -7.54 4.19
CA ILE A 59 12.17 -7.17 5.08
C ILE A 59 10.86 -7.66 4.44
N PHE A 60 10.14 -8.54 5.10
CA PHE A 60 8.83 -9.02 4.68
C PHE A 60 7.75 -8.24 5.43
N LEU A 61 6.99 -7.43 4.71
CA LEU A 61 6.04 -6.48 5.26
C LEU A 61 4.62 -7.02 5.16
N GLY A 62 4.00 -7.35 6.29
CA GLY A 62 2.58 -7.70 6.40
C GLY A 62 1.71 -6.47 6.20
N THR A 63 1.02 -6.39 5.06
CA THR A 63 0.21 -5.23 4.64
C THR A 63 -1.05 -5.68 3.89
N GLU A 64 -1.91 -4.74 3.54
CA GLU A 64 -3.13 -4.94 2.73
C GLU A 64 -3.47 -3.61 2.01
N PRO A 65 -4.24 -3.64 0.91
CA PRO A 65 -4.41 -2.45 0.05
C PRO A 65 -4.83 -1.18 0.80
N LEU A 66 -5.75 -1.29 1.78
CA LEU A 66 -6.25 -0.14 2.55
C LEU A 66 -5.23 0.44 3.54
N GLN A 67 -4.08 -0.21 3.71
CA GLN A 67 -2.96 0.30 4.47
C GLN A 67 -1.90 0.99 3.61
N ALA A 68 -2.20 1.31 2.34
CA ALA A 68 -1.29 2.00 1.42
C ALA A 68 -0.64 3.26 2.01
N ARG A 69 -1.38 4.02 2.84
CA ARG A 69 -0.84 5.20 3.54
C ARG A 69 0.26 4.82 4.55
N ALA A 70 0.05 3.78 5.36
CA ALA A 70 1.06 3.27 6.30
C ALA A 70 2.23 2.62 5.56
N GLU A 71 1.93 1.80 4.55
CA GLU A 71 2.90 1.10 3.70
C GLU A 71 3.91 2.08 3.09
N ARG A 72 3.43 3.19 2.52
CA ARG A 72 4.30 4.25 1.99
C ARG A 72 5.25 4.84 3.04
N ILE A 73 4.76 5.08 4.26
CA ILE A 73 5.57 5.66 5.34
C ILE A 73 6.53 4.63 5.93
N PHE A 74 6.17 3.35 5.95
CA PHE A 74 7.11 2.27 6.25
C PHE A 74 8.31 2.31 5.28
N PHE A 75 8.05 2.34 3.97
CA PHE A 75 9.11 2.44 2.96
C PHE A 75 9.98 3.68 3.14
N TRP A 76 9.36 4.83 3.41
CA TRP A 76 10.07 6.06 3.67
C TRP A 76 10.99 5.95 4.88
N SER A 77 10.50 5.37 5.98
CA SER A 77 11.29 5.18 7.20
C SER A 77 12.53 4.33 6.95
N VAL A 78 12.42 3.23 6.18
CA VAL A 78 13.56 2.42 5.77
C VAL A 78 14.51 3.23 4.88
N LYS A 79 14.00 3.89 3.84
CA LYS A 79 14.81 4.72 2.92
C LYS A 79 15.62 5.79 3.66
N ARG A 80 15.07 6.38 4.71
CA ARG A 80 15.72 7.46 5.47
C ARG A 80 16.75 6.97 6.47
N ARG A 81 16.60 5.74 6.98
CA ARG A 81 17.45 5.22 8.05
C ARG A 81 18.52 4.23 7.59
N ARG A 82 18.35 3.64 6.40
CA ARG A 82 19.26 2.65 5.86
C ARG A 82 20.70 3.13 5.74
N ASP A 83 21.65 2.21 5.87
CA ASP A 83 23.01 2.37 5.36
C ASP A 83 22.97 2.55 3.83
N PRO A 84 23.43 3.69 3.29
CA PRO A 84 23.40 3.96 1.86
C PRO A 84 24.33 3.03 1.05
N SER A 85 25.27 2.35 1.69
CA SER A 85 26.19 1.38 1.06
C SER A 85 25.62 -0.04 0.95
N ARG A 86 24.41 -0.29 1.46
CA ARG A 86 23.78 -1.62 1.49
C ARG A 86 22.44 -1.63 0.75
N VAL A 87 22.11 -2.79 0.18
CA VAL A 87 20.84 -3.05 -0.50
C VAL A 87 19.76 -3.42 0.53
N TYR A 88 18.55 -2.90 0.33
CA TYR A 88 17.36 -3.23 1.12
C TYR A 88 16.24 -3.67 0.19
N GLU A 89 15.57 -4.77 0.54
CA GLU A 89 14.48 -5.37 -0.21
C GLU A 89 13.27 -5.51 0.71
N ILE A 90 12.17 -4.82 0.39
CA ILE A 90 10.92 -4.88 1.14
C ILE A 90 9.90 -5.68 0.32
N TYR A 91 9.60 -6.89 0.77
CA TYR A 91 8.68 -7.84 0.15
C TYR A 91 7.26 -7.62 0.68
N LEU A 92 6.33 -7.26 -0.19
CA LEU A 92 4.95 -6.92 0.18
C LEU A 92 4.09 -8.17 0.35
N MET A 93 3.79 -8.53 1.60
CA MET A 93 3.03 -9.72 1.97
C MET A 93 1.53 -9.39 1.98
N LYS A 94 0.95 -9.14 0.80
CA LYS A 94 -0.49 -8.92 0.58
C LYS A 94 -1.00 -9.74 -0.61
N ASP A 95 -2.22 -10.26 -0.49
CA ASP A 95 -2.94 -10.97 -1.57
C ASP A 95 -2.13 -12.04 -2.31
N LEU A 96 -1.29 -12.79 -1.57
CA LEU A 96 -0.55 -13.94 -2.11
C LEU A 96 -1.50 -15.10 -2.42
N LYS A 97 -1.32 -15.71 -3.59
CA LYS A 97 -2.11 -16.81 -4.10
C LYS A 97 -1.86 -18.10 -3.31
N GLY A 98 -2.90 -18.92 -3.17
CA GLY A 98 -2.80 -20.23 -2.50
C GLY A 98 -2.92 -20.20 -0.97
N TYR A 99 -3.36 -19.08 -0.39
CA TYR A 99 -3.56 -18.96 1.05
C TYR A 99 -5.04 -18.74 1.39
N ASP A 100 -5.62 -19.64 2.19
CA ASP A 100 -6.91 -19.41 2.82
C ASP A 100 -6.76 -18.40 3.97
N ARG A 101 -7.23 -17.18 3.71
CA ARG A 101 -7.19 -16.05 4.64
C ARG A 101 -8.48 -15.91 5.44
N HIS A 102 -9.41 -16.85 5.31
CA HIS A 102 -10.64 -16.86 6.08
C HIS A 102 -10.33 -16.97 7.59
N GLY A 103 -10.99 -16.16 8.41
CA GLY A 103 -10.77 -16.13 9.86
C GLY A 103 -9.44 -15.54 10.33
N TRP A 104 -8.57 -15.06 9.44
CA TRP A 104 -7.40 -14.28 9.83
C TRP A 104 -7.84 -12.95 10.48
N LYS A 105 -7.02 -12.39 11.38
CA LYS A 105 -7.32 -11.09 12.01
C LYS A 105 -7.10 -9.95 11.02
N THR A 106 -6.02 -10.02 10.25
CA THR A 106 -5.64 -9.10 9.18
C THR A 106 -5.44 -9.88 7.88
N GLY A 107 -5.40 -9.19 6.73
CA GLY A 107 -5.13 -9.82 5.43
C GLY A 107 -3.78 -10.55 5.32
N PHE A 108 -2.92 -10.42 6.32
CA PHE A 108 -1.53 -10.91 6.34
C PHE A 108 -1.14 -11.73 7.59
N THR A 109 -2.09 -12.06 8.46
CA THR A 109 -1.81 -12.67 9.79
C THR A 109 -0.86 -13.87 9.76
N ASN A 110 -1.06 -14.86 8.89
CA ASN A 110 -0.19 -16.05 8.88
C ASN A 110 0.98 -15.94 7.89
N PHE A 111 1.04 -14.92 7.03
CA PHE A 111 2.12 -14.80 6.04
C PHE A 111 3.52 -14.76 6.68
N ARG A 112 3.63 -14.26 7.92
CA ARG A 112 4.87 -14.28 8.70
C ARG A 112 5.53 -15.67 8.84
N TYR A 113 4.74 -16.74 8.77
CA TYR A 113 5.26 -18.10 8.84
C TYR A 113 5.62 -18.69 7.48
N ALA A 114 5.17 -18.08 6.37
CA ALA A 114 5.57 -18.47 5.02
C ALA A 114 6.96 -17.91 4.64
N ILE A 115 7.47 -16.92 5.38
CA ILE A 115 8.71 -16.20 5.08
C ILE A 115 9.90 -17.13 4.83
N PRO A 116 10.18 -18.16 5.66
CA PRO A 116 11.30 -19.05 5.38
C PRO A 116 11.21 -19.70 4.00
N GLY A 117 10.03 -20.19 3.61
CA GLY A 117 9.81 -20.77 2.28
C GLY A 117 9.88 -19.74 1.15
N LEU A 118 9.30 -18.55 1.34
CA LEU A 118 9.36 -17.45 0.37
C LEU A 118 10.78 -16.89 0.18
N ALA A 119 11.63 -17.00 1.20
CA ALA A 119 13.06 -16.70 1.15
C ALA A 119 13.90 -17.86 0.58
N GLY A 120 13.27 -18.91 0.06
CA GLY A 120 13.93 -20.11 -0.48
C GLY A 120 14.61 -20.98 0.57
N GLY A 121 14.29 -20.80 1.85
CA GLY A 121 14.92 -21.50 2.97
C GLY A 121 16.37 -21.12 3.19
N THR A 122 16.79 -19.92 2.80
CA THR A 122 18.20 -19.47 2.88
C THR A 122 18.34 -18.15 3.63
N GLY A 123 19.44 -17.96 4.36
CA GLY A 123 19.81 -16.69 4.99
C GLY A 123 18.82 -16.17 6.04
N ARG A 124 18.81 -14.84 6.25
CA ARG A 124 17.97 -14.17 7.26
C ARG A 124 16.90 -13.27 6.66
N ALA A 125 15.81 -13.07 7.39
CA ALA A 125 14.72 -12.17 7.02
C ALA A 125 14.19 -11.43 8.25
N ILE A 126 13.81 -10.17 8.06
CA ILE A 126 12.99 -9.44 9.03
C ILE A 126 11.52 -9.59 8.63
N TYR A 127 10.63 -9.80 9.59
CA TYR A 127 9.21 -9.58 9.43
C TYR A 127 8.80 -8.27 10.12
N ASN A 128 7.91 -7.50 9.52
CA ASN A 128 7.20 -6.39 10.17
C ASN A 128 5.71 -6.41 9.80
N ASP A 129 4.84 -6.10 10.76
CA ASP A 129 3.52 -5.56 10.48
C ASP A 129 3.66 -4.11 9.96
N VAL A 130 2.77 -3.68 9.05
CA VAL A 130 2.83 -2.35 8.40
C VAL A 130 2.56 -1.18 9.36
N ASP A 131 2.10 -1.45 10.58
CA ASP A 131 1.84 -0.46 11.62
C ASP A 131 3.10 -0.05 12.42
N GLN A 132 4.26 -0.24 11.82
CA GLN A 132 5.58 0.04 12.40
C GLN A 132 6.37 1.02 11.54
N VAL A 133 7.31 1.75 12.14
CA VAL A 133 8.25 2.62 11.40
C VAL A 133 9.64 2.55 12.02
N TYR A 134 10.67 2.63 11.17
CA TYR A 134 12.06 2.63 11.60
C TYR A 134 12.57 4.02 11.98
N LEU A 135 13.26 4.08 13.12
CA LEU A 135 13.95 5.26 13.66
C LEU A 135 15.47 5.09 13.64
N ALA A 136 15.95 3.86 13.41
CA ALA A 136 17.34 3.49 13.17
C ALA A 136 17.42 2.52 11.98
N ASP A 137 18.64 2.20 11.54
CA ASP A 137 18.86 1.33 10.39
C ASP A 137 18.38 -0.11 10.68
N PRO A 138 17.42 -0.68 9.90
CA PRO A 138 17.02 -2.08 10.07
C PRO A 138 18.16 -3.09 9.89
N ALA A 139 19.28 -2.74 9.24
CA ALA A 139 20.46 -3.60 9.14
C ALA A 139 21.03 -3.96 10.51
N GLU A 140 20.94 -3.07 11.51
CA GLU A 140 21.41 -3.36 12.86
C GLU A 140 20.62 -4.50 13.50
N MET A 141 19.31 -4.59 13.23
CA MET A 141 18.48 -5.73 13.64
C MET A 141 18.82 -6.97 12.83
N PHE A 142 18.96 -6.83 11.50
CA PHE A 142 19.25 -7.94 10.59
C PHE A 142 20.56 -8.67 10.92
N ASP A 143 21.56 -7.90 11.36
CA ASP A 143 22.91 -8.39 11.66
C ASP A 143 23.06 -8.93 13.09
N LEU A 144 22.00 -8.91 13.93
CA LEU A 144 22.05 -9.44 15.29
C LEU A 144 22.53 -10.91 15.31
N ASP A 145 23.29 -11.26 16.34
CA ASP A 145 23.58 -12.65 16.64
C ASP A 145 22.32 -13.33 17.21
N MET A 146 21.86 -14.36 16.51
CA MET A 146 20.68 -15.12 16.90
C MET A 146 21.00 -16.25 17.89
N GLN A 147 22.29 -16.51 18.20
CA GLN A 147 22.72 -17.53 19.17
C GLN A 147 22.10 -18.92 18.89
N GLY A 148 22.04 -19.29 17.62
CA GLY A 148 21.44 -20.55 17.14
C GLY A 148 19.91 -20.63 17.27
N LYS A 149 19.23 -19.52 17.59
CA LYS A 149 17.76 -19.44 17.57
C LYS A 149 17.24 -19.28 16.14
N GLY A 150 16.09 -19.88 15.88
CA GLY A 150 15.43 -19.78 14.58
C GLY A 150 14.66 -18.47 14.39
N ALA A 151 14.16 -17.87 15.46
CA ALA A 151 13.53 -16.55 15.38
C ALA A 151 13.75 -15.73 16.66
N LEU A 152 14.02 -14.43 16.51
CA LEU A 152 14.03 -13.45 17.61
C LEU A 152 12.75 -12.62 17.57
N ALA A 153 12.05 -12.55 18.69
CA ALA A 153 10.87 -11.70 18.89
C ALA A 153 10.86 -11.19 20.35
N ILE A 154 10.02 -10.21 20.69
CA ILE A 154 9.91 -9.75 22.09
C ILE A 154 9.57 -10.93 23.01
N ASN A 155 8.66 -11.78 22.56
CA ASN A 155 8.39 -13.11 23.08
C ASN A 155 7.57 -13.87 22.01
N PRO A 156 7.36 -15.20 22.14
CA PRO A 156 6.61 -15.98 21.16
C PRO A 156 5.18 -15.49 20.91
N GLY A 157 4.58 -14.74 21.84
CA GLY A 157 3.25 -14.16 21.72
C GLY A 157 3.18 -12.84 20.94
N GLU A 158 4.31 -12.16 20.77
CA GLU A 158 4.46 -10.82 20.19
C GLU A 158 5.31 -10.89 18.92
N ASP A 159 4.71 -11.44 17.86
CA ASP A 159 5.33 -11.77 16.58
C ASP A 159 4.99 -10.76 15.47
N SER A 160 4.70 -9.50 15.85
CA SER A 160 4.48 -8.38 14.93
C SER A 160 5.77 -7.89 14.26
N VAL A 161 6.92 -8.23 14.84
CA VAL A 161 8.25 -8.02 14.26
C VAL A 161 9.16 -9.14 14.71
N MET A 162 9.94 -9.69 13.77
CA MET A 162 10.84 -10.81 14.04
C MET A 162 12.10 -10.72 13.19
N LEU A 163 13.22 -11.17 13.73
CA LEU A 163 14.37 -11.61 12.92
C LEU A 163 14.26 -13.13 12.77
N ILE A 164 14.32 -13.64 11.56
CA ILE A 164 14.07 -15.03 11.23
C ILE A 164 15.32 -15.59 10.54
N ASP A 165 15.78 -16.73 11.02
CA ASP A 165 16.74 -17.58 10.31
C ASP A 165 15.93 -18.51 9.39
N CYS A 166 15.97 -18.24 8.09
CA CYS A 166 15.15 -18.95 7.12
C CYS A 166 15.60 -20.40 6.90
N GLU A 167 16.87 -20.72 7.15
CA GLU A 167 17.42 -22.08 7.02
C GLU A 167 16.94 -22.99 8.16
N ILE A 168 16.90 -22.46 9.38
CA ILE A 168 16.36 -23.16 10.54
C ILE A 168 14.83 -23.25 10.42
N MET A 169 14.16 -22.13 10.16
CA MET A 169 12.71 -22.06 10.30
C MET A 169 11.94 -22.69 9.15
N ALA A 170 12.52 -22.85 7.95
CA ALA A 170 11.85 -23.55 6.84
C ALA A 170 11.48 -25.00 7.19
N LYS A 171 12.23 -25.64 8.10
CA LYS A 171 11.98 -27.02 8.56
C LYS A 171 10.79 -27.13 9.51
N HIS A 172 10.36 -26.01 10.10
CA HIS A 172 9.39 -25.97 11.19
C HIS A 172 8.15 -25.12 10.86
N TRP A 173 8.28 -24.22 9.90
CA TRP A 173 7.21 -23.44 9.28
C TRP A 173 7.14 -23.77 7.78
N PRO A 174 6.70 -24.98 7.43
CA PRO A 174 6.52 -25.39 6.03
C PRO A 174 5.49 -24.49 5.33
N ILE A 175 5.88 -23.90 4.20
CA ILE A 175 5.06 -22.92 3.47
C ILE A 175 3.72 -23.52 3.01
N GLU A 176 3.74 -24.80 2.63
CA GLU A 176 2.59 -25.59 2.22
C GLU A 176 1.53 -25.75 3.30
N GLU A 177 1.88 -25.60 4.59
CA GLU A 177 0.92 -25.65 5.68
C GLU A 177 0.29 -24.28 6.00
N VAL A 178 1.02 -23.18 5.74
CA VAL A 178 0.65 -21.82 6.19
C VAL A 178 -0.68 -21.36 5.61
N GLY A 179 -0.93 -21.72 4.35
CA GLY A 179 -2.14 -21.36 3.59
C GLY A 179 -3.32 -22.31 3.76
N LEU A 180 -3.18 -23.42 4.50
CA LEU A 180 -4.24 -24.42 4.60
C LEU A 180 -5.48 -23.91 5.38
N PRO A 181 -6.69 -24.36 5.00
CA PRO A 181 -7.91 -23.99 5.70
C PRO A 181 -7.87 -24.29 7.19
N GLY A 182 -8.30 -23.31 8.00
CA GLY A 182 -8.35 -23.42 9.46
C GLY A 182 -6.98 -23.35 10.15
N MET A 183 -5.89 -23.10 9.41
CA MET A 183 -4.56 -23.02 10.00
C MET A 183 -4.42 -21.80 10.91
N LYS A 184 -3.95 -22.04 12.15
CA LYS A 184 -3.84 -21.00 13.19
C LYS A 184 -2.38 -20.71 13.48
N LYS A 185 -2.04 -19.42 13.60
CA LYS A 185 -0.72 -18.95 14.07
C LYS A 185 -0.20 -19.61 15.36
N LYS A 186 -1.09 -20.14 16.21
CA LYS A 186 -0.71 -20.89 17.42
C LYS A 186 0.09 -22.16 17.08
N ARG A 187 -0.21 -22.85 15.98
CA ARG A 187 0.53 -24.04 15.54
C ARG A 187 2.01 -23.73 15.33
N PHE A 188 2.29 -22.73 14.51
CA PHE A 188 3.67 -22.32 14.16
C PHE A 188 4.45 -21.81 15.37
N ARG A 189 3.78 -21.04 16.26
CA ARG A 189 4.40 -20.59 17.52
C ARG A 189 4.76 -21.75 18.43
N ASN A 190 3.88 -22.74 18.57
CA ASN A 190 4.12 -23.92 19.38
C ASN A 190 5.26 -24.76 18.81
N ALA A 191 5.29 -25.02 17.49
CA ALA A 191 6.36 -25.77 16.84
C ALA A 191 7.75 -25.20 17.14
N ALA A 192 7.90 -23.87 17.07
CA ALA A 192 9.15 -23.19 17.43
C ALA A 192 9.43 -23.19 18.95
N THR A 193 8.38 -23.15 19.78
CA THR A 193 8.51 -23.16 21.25
C THR A 193 8.96 -24.53 21.77
N ASP A 194 8.37 -25.61 21.27
CA ASP A 194 8.64 -26.98 21.69
C ASP A 194 10.10 -27.36 21.41
N LEU A 195 10.67 -26.79 20.34
CA LEU A 195 12.07 -26.95 19.95
C LEU A 195 13.01 -25.87 20.50
N LYS A 196 12.52 -24.97 21.36
CA LYS A 196 13.30 -23.87 21.97
C LYS A 196 13.99 -22.96 20.94
N LEU A 197 13.36 -22.76 19.78
CA LEU A 197 13.90 -21.98 18.65
C LEU A 197 13.66 -20.47 18.78
N TRP A 198 12.88 -20.03 19.77
CA TRP A 198 12.69 -18.60 20.06
C TRP A 198 13.88 -18.03 20.85
N GLY A 199 14.35 -16.87 20.40
CA GLY A 199 15.21 -15.95 21.15
C GLY A 199 14.52 -14.62 21.42
N VAL A 200 15.16 -13.79 22.23
CA VAL A 200 14.63 -12.48 22.62
C VAL A 200 15.15 -11.39 21.68
N LEU A 201 14.23 -10.68 21.05
CA LEU A 201 14.52 -9.43 20.34
C LEU A 201 14.50 -8.27 21.36
N PRO A 202 15.49 -7.36 21.37
CA PRO A 202 15.48 -6.20 22.26
C PRO A 202 14.25 -5.31 22.05
N GLY A 203 13.69 -4.80 23.16
CA GLY A 203 12.49 -3.94 23.18
C GLY A 203 12.53 -2.72 22.25
N VAL A 204 13.72 -2.17 22.02
CA VAL A 204 13.93 -1.02 21.13
C VAL A 204 13.52 -1.31 19.67
N TRP A 205 13.48 -2.57 19.26
CA TRP A 205 13.05 -3.01 17.92
C TRP A 205 11.55 -3.32 17.82
N ASN A 206 10.79 -3.14 18.90
CA ASN A 206 9.32 -3.24 18.93
C ASN A 206 8.77 -2.36 20.05
N ALA A 207 9.06 -1.06 20.00
CA ALA A 207 8.60 -0.12 21.00
C ALA A 207 7.10 0.15 20.75
N ARG A 208 6.23 -0.34 21.62
CA ARG A 208 4.77 -0.14 21.53
C ARG A 208 4.39 1.26 22.02
N ASP A 209 3.12 1.62 21.89
CA ASP A 209 2.60 2.97 22.16
C ASP A 209 3.07 3.56 23.51
N ASP A 210 3.00 2.79 24.61
CA ASP A 210 3.41 3.25 25.95
C ASP A 210 4.87 2.92 26.32
N GLU A 211 5.56 2.20 25.44
CA GLU A 211 6.97 1.81 25.55
C GLU A 211 7.88 2.68 24.68
N PHE A 212 7.28 3.56 23.88
CA PHE A 212 7.99 4.47 23.00
C PHE A 212 8.86 5.44 23.80
N ASN A 213 10.12 5.55 23.40
CA ASN A 213 11.05 6.52 23.92
C ASN A 213 11.84 7.11 22.74
N PRO A 214 11.71 8.42 22.45
CA PRO A 214 12.31 9.03 21.27
C PRO A 214 13.85 8.97 21.25
N SER A 215 14.49 8.78 22.42
CA SER A 215 15.95 8.68 22.53
C SER A 215 16.50 7.25 22.43
N GLN A 216 15.65 6.22 22.50
CA GLN A 216 16.08 4.82 22.58
C GLN A 216 15.40 3.91 21.56
N SER A 217 14.14 4.17 21.20
CA SER A 217 13.37 3.34 20.28
C SER A 217 13.97 3.37 18.87
N LYS A 218 14.16 2.19 18.30
CA LYS A 218 14.70 1.99 16.94
C LYS A 218 13.64 1.58 15.93
N CYS A 219 12.57 0.93 16.38
CA CYS A 219 11.36 0.66 15.60
C CYS A 219 10.14 0.97 16.48
N PHE A 220 9.32 1.92 16.04
CA PHE A 220 8.11 2.35 16.74
C PHE A 220 6.90 1.62 16.16
N HIS A 221 6.11 0.99 17.03
CA HIS A 221 4.94 0.19 16.70
C HIS A 221 3.68 0.87 17.23
N PHE A 222 2.82 1.32 16.31
CA PHE A 222 1.52 1.91 16.63
C PHE A 222 0.49 0.79 16.84
N THR A 223 0.57 0.10 17.98
CA THR A 223 -0.23 -1.09 18.27
C THR A 223 -1.71 -0.78 18.47
N THR A 224 -2.03 0.43 18.93
CA THR A 224 -3.40 0.81 19.28
C THR A 224 -4.16 1.26 18.05
N LEU A 225 -4.98 0.36 17.48
CA LEU A 225 -5.69 0.59 16.23
C LEU A 225 -6.47 1.92 16.20
N GLN A 226 -7.17 2.28 17.28
CA GLN A 226 -7.99 3.51 17.33
C GLN A 226 -7.20 4.82 17.45
N THR A 227 -5.88 4.77 17.57
CA THR A 227 -5.00 5.96 17.54
C THR A 227 -4.05 5.94 16.35
N GLN A 228 -4.03 4.91 15.50
CA GLN A 228 -3.14 4.84 14.34
C GLN A 228 -3.27 6.08 13.43
N PRO A 229 -2.18 6.84 13.17
CA PRO A 229 -2.21 8.11 12.43
C PRO A 229 -2.81 8.04 11.02
N TRP A 230 -2.69 6.88 10.36
CA TRP A 230 -3.21 6.68 9.00
C TRP A 230 -4.69 6.34 8.94
N ARG A 231 -5.31 5.99 10.06
CA ARG A 231 -6.75 5.68 10.21
C ARG A 231 -7.26 4.65 9.19
N PRO A 232 -6.80 3.38 9.24
CA PRO A 232 -7.05 2.39 8.19
C PRO A 232 -8.53 2.00 7.98
N PHE A 233 -9.39 2.19 8.98
CA PHE A 233 -10.81 1.83 8.90
C PHE A 233 -11.73 2.97 9.39
N PRO A 234 -11.75 4.13 8.70
CA PRO A 234 -12.41 5.34 9.19
C PRO A 234 -13.94 5.21 9.27
N ASP A 235 -14.52 4.27 8.54
CA ASP A 235 -15.95 3.92 8.55
C ASP A 235 -16.32 2.92 9.66
N GLN A 236 -15.34 2.27 10.28
CA GLN A 236 -15.55 1.22 11.29
C GLN A 236 -15.08 1.64 12.68
N ILE A 237 -14.04 2.46 12.79
CA ILE A 237 -13.39 2.80 14.05
C ILE A 237 -13.51 4.30 14.31
N ARG A 238 -13.80 4.66 15.56
CA ARG A 238 -13.71 6.05 16.06
C ARG A 238 -12.27 6.30 16.45
N TYR A 239 -11.61 7.22 15.76
CA TYR A 239 -10.21 7.54 16.00
C TYR A 239 -10.06 8.69 16.98
N SER A 240 -9.02 8.60 17.82
CA SER A 240 -8.45 9.72 18.58
C SER A 240 -7.03 9.96 18.11
N ASP A 241 -6.49 11.14 18.38
CA ASP A 241 -5.10 11.43 18.00
C ASP A 241 -4.14 10.62 18.88
N HIS A 242 -3.07 10.11 18.27
CA HIS A 242 -2.01 9.43 19.00
C HIS A 242 -1.14 10.45 19.75
N PRO A 243 -0.79 10.22 21.03
CA PRO A 243 0.10 11.12 21.79
C PRO A 243 1.41 11.43 21.04
N ASP A 244 2.07 10.39 20.53
CA ASP A 244 3.29 10.49 19.72
C ASP A 244 3.05 10.42 18.19
N GLY A 245 1.84 10.75 17.73
CA GLY A 245 1.47 10.66 16.30
C GLY A 245 2.31 11.55 15.39
N GLU A 246 2.89 12.61 15.94
CA GLU A 246 3.74 13.55 15.21
C GLU A 246 4.99 12.88 14.62
N VAL A 247 5.50 11.81 15.23
CA VAL A 247 6.61 11.02 14.66
C VAL A 247 6.25 10.51 13.26
N TRP A 248 5.01 10.05 13.09
CA TRP A 248 4.51 9.55 11.81
C TRP A 248 4.13 10.69 10.87
N PHE A 249 3.46 11.74 11.35
CA PHE A 249 3.08 12.88 10.52
C PHE A 249 4.29 13.64 9.97
N ALA A 250 5.38 13.76 10.74
CA ALA A 250 6.62 14.34 10.26
C ALA A 250 7.20 13.54 9.09
N MET A 251 7.24 12.20 9.20
CA MET A 251 7.66 11.33 8.10
C MET A 251 6.74 11.46 6.87
N GLU A 252 5.43 11.58 7.07
CA GLU A 252 4.49 11.79 5.95
C GLU A 252 4.77 13.10 5.23
N ARG A 253 4.95 14.21 5.97
CA ARG A 253 5.26 15.51 5.35
C ARG A 253 6.61 15.50 4.63
N GLU A 254 7.62 14.82 5.18
CA GLU A 254 8.90 14.62 4.49
C GLU A 254 8.75 13.81 3.20
N ALA A 255 8.01 12.70 3.23
CA ALA A 255 7.74 11.88 2.07
C ALA A 255 6.95 12.64 0.99
N ASP A 256 5.98 13.47 1.40
CA ASP A 256 5.21 14.34 0.50
C ASP A 256 6.09 15.41 -0.15
N ALA A 257 6.93 16.09 0.63
CA ALA A 257 7.89 17.08 0.13
C ALA A 257 8.90 16.47 -0.86
N ALA A 258 9.33 15.22 -0.62
CA ALA A 258 10.19 14.47 -1.51
C ALA A 258 9.45 13.83 -2.70
N ARG A 259 8.12 14.01 -2.80
CA ARG A 259 7.24 13.36 -3.79
C ARG A 259 7.46 11.84 -3.87
N PHE A 260 7.70 11.21 -2.72
CA PHE A 260 8.10 9.82 -2.63
C PHE A 260 6.93 8.86 -2.83
N ASN A 261 7.13 7.84 -3.66
CA ASN A 261 6.31 6.64 -3.79
C ASN A 261 7.21 5.39 -3.71
N GLY A 262 6.64 4.23 -3.38
CA GLY A 262 7.40 2.96 -3.32
C GLY A 262 7.88 2.48 -4.70
N PHE A 263 7.11 2.79 -5.74
CA PHE A 263 7.40 2.51 -7.14
C PHE A 263 7.38 3.81 -7.96
N THR A 264 8.02 3.79 -9.12
CA THR A 264 8.18 4.96 -10.00
C THR A 264 8.07 4.53 -11.46
N ARG A 265 7.98 5.47 -12.39
CA ARG A 265 8.07 5.17 -13.82
C ARG A 265 9.35 4.40 -14.17
N GLU A 266 10.48 4.80 -13.59
CA GLU A 266 11.80 4.22 -13.88
C GLU A 266 11.99 2.85 -13.22
N ARG A 267 11.22 2.58 -12.15
CA ARG A 267 11.22 1.33 -11.38
C ARG A 267 9.77 0.97 -11.04
N PRO A 268 8.98 0.54 -12.04
CA PRO A 268 7.57 0.21 -11.81
C PRO A 268 7.45 -1.15 -11.13
N GLY A 269 6.23 -1.50 -10.72
CA GLY A 269 5.93 -2.84 -10.20
C GLY A 269 6.26 -3.93 -11.23
N SER A 270 6.57 -5.14 -10.76
CA SER A 270 7.01 -6.24 -11.65
C SER A 270 5.96 -6.59 -12.72
N ARG A 271 4.69 -6.29 -12.44
CA ARG A 271 3.53 -6.57 -13.29
C ARG A 271 3.22 -5.47 -14.31
N PHE A 272 3.88 -4.30 -14.22
CA PHE A 272 3.56 -3.16 -15.06
C PHE A 272 3.80 -3.42 -16.55
N ALA A 273 4.93 -4.06 -16.89
CA ALA A 273 5.27 -4.34 -18.29
C ALA A 273 4.24 -5.26 -18.97
N GLU A 274 3.76 -6.29 -18.28
CA GLU A 274 2.70 -7.15 -18.81
C GLU A 274 1.36 -6.41 -18.86
N ALA A 275 1.05 -5.57 -17.86
CA ALA A 275 -0.15 -4.72 -17.89
C ALA A 275 -0.14 -3.77 -19.10
N LEU A 276 0.99 -3.18 -19.45
CA LEU A 276 1.15 -2.38 -20.68
C LEU A 276 0.92 -3.22 -21.94
N ALA A 277 1.47 -4.43 -22.01
CA ALA A 277 1.27 -5.33 -23.15
C ALA A 277 -0.21 -5.69 -23.34
N ARG A 278 -0.97 -5.88 -22.25
CA ARG A 278 -2.43 -6.07 -22.29
C ARG A 278 -3.18 -4.78 -22.66
N GLY A 279 -2.77 -3.66 -22.08
CA GLY A 279 -3.37 -2.33 -22.25
C GLY A 279 -3.14 -1.73 -23.64
N GLY A 280 -2.21 -2.28 -24.43
CA GLY A 280 -2.01 -1.95 -25.84
C GLY A 280 -3.19 -2.35 -26.76
N ASN A 281 -4.19 -3.09 -26.27
CA ASN A 281 -5.25 -3.67 -27.10
C ASN A 281 -6.44 -2.75 -27.42
N GLY A 282 -6.38 -1.43 -27.16
CA GLY A 282 -7.41 -0.48 -27.63
C GLY A 282 -8.84 -0.77 -27.14
N ALA A 283 -9.00 -1.60 -26.09
CA ALA A 283 -10.30 -2.02 -25.61
C ALA A 283 -11.14 -0.78 -25.21
N PRO A 284 -12.38 -0.67 -25.71
CA PRO A 284 -13.25 0.43 -25.33
C PRO A 284 -13.44 0.53 -23.83
N SER A 285 -13.67 1.72 -23.30
CA SER A 285 -14.03 1.97 -21.91
C SER A 285 -15.25 1.13 -21.48
N ALA A 286 -15.17 0.53 -20.29
CA ALA A 286 -16.28 -0.11 -19.58
C ALA A 286 -16.89 0.81 -18.52
N ALA A 287 -16.52 2.10 -18.47
CA ALA A 287 -17.01 3.04 -17.46
C ALA A 287 -18.48 3.48 -17.62
N GLY A 288 -19.23 2.84 -18.52
CA GLY A 288 -20.66 3.08 -18.69
C GLY A 288 -20.97 4.32 -19.54
N ASP A 289 -21.97 5.09 -19.12
CA ASP A 289 -22.53 6.18 -19.94
C ASP A 289 -21.54 7.34 -20.14
N GLU A 290 -21.04 7.50 -21.36
CA GLU A 290 -20.14 8.59 -21.77
C GLU A 290 -20.72 9.98 -21.48
N ARG A 291 -22.05 10.16 -21.50
CA ARG A 291 -22.67 11.45 -21.14
C ARG A 291 -22.47 11.81 -19.68
N ARG A 292 -22.52 10.82 -18.78
CA ARG A 292 -22.26 11.03 -17.35
C ARG A 292 -20.86 11.62 -17.14
N HIS A 293 -19.86 11.08 -17.83
CA HIS A 293 -18.49 11.54 -17.76
C HIS A 293 -18.33 12.92 -18.38
N ALA A 294 -18.91 13.14 -19.56
CA ALA A 294 -18.88 14.44 -20.23
C ALA A 294 -19.50 15.55 -19.37
N ASP A 295 -20.64 15.27 -18.72
CA ASP A 295 -21.31 16.22 -17.82
C ASP A 295 -20.48 16.49 -16.56
N ALA A 296 -19.83 15.47 -15.99
CA ALA A 296 -18.95 15.63 -14.84
C ALA A 296 -17.73 16.51 -15.16
N VAL A 297 -17.07 16.25 -16.29
CA VAL A 297 -15.96 17.07 -16.78
C VAL A 297 -16.44 18.48 -17.13
N GLY A 298 -17.61 18.63 -17.75
CA GLY A 298 -18.23 19.92 -18.04
C GLY A 298 -18.47 20.78 -16.80
N ARG A 299 -18.92 20.18 -15.68
CA ARG A 299 -19.04 20.88 -14.39
C ARG A 299 -17.70 21.35 -13.85
N LEU A 300 -16.64 20.54 -13.97
CA LEU A 300 -15.28 20.93 -13.57
C LEU A 300 -14.74 22.06 -14.44
N ILE A 301 -14.99 22.01 -15.76
CA ILE A 301 -14.64 23.08 -16.70
C ILE A 301 -15.32 24.38 -16.28
N ALA A 302 -16.63 24.36 -16.03
CA ALA A 302 -17.38 25.55 -15.63
C ALA A 302 -16.91 26.10 -14.27
N ALA A 303 -16.67 25.24 -13.30
CA ALA A 303 -16.25 25.63 -11.95
C ALA A 303 -14.83 26.22 -11.90
N THR A 304 -13.93 25.74 -12.75
CA THR A 304 -12.51 26.14 -12.75
C THR A 304 -12.16 27.15 -13.85
N GLY A 305 -13.05 27.37 -14.82
CA GLY A 305 -12.79 28.19 -16.00
C GLY A 305 -11.80 27.56 -16.99
N ALA A 306 -11.57 26.24 -16.92
CA ALA A 306 -10.71 25.50 -17.84
C ALA A 306 -11.05 25.74 -19.31
N LYS A 307 -10.03 25.84 -20.16
CA LYS A 307 -10.12 26.05 -21.61
C LYS A 307 -9.50 24.91 -22.40
N THR A 308 -8.60 24.15 -21.80
CA THR A 308 -7.95 22.99 -22.42
C THR A 308 -8.13 21.75 -21.54
N VAL A 309 -8.43 20.60 -22.16
CA VAL A 309 -8.54 19.32 -21.47
C VAL A 309 -7.78 18.24 -22.23
N LEU A 310 -6.91 17.52 -21.51
CA LEU A 310 -6.34 16.27 -22.00
C LEU A 310 -7.33 15.13 -21.73
N ASP A 311 -7.79 14.46 -22.79
CA ASP A 311 -8.49 13.18 -22.71
C ASP A 311 -7.47 12.03 -22.68
N TYR A 312 -7.07 11.64 -21.46
CA TYR A 312 -6.19 10.51 -21.18
C TYR A 312 -6.97 9.23 -20.86
N SER A 313 -8.04 8.97 -21.60
CA SER A 313 -8.97 7.87 -21.32
C SER A 313 -8.76 6.66 -22.22
N ALA A 314 -9.41 5.54 -21.87
CA ALA A 314 -9.61 4.42 -22.77
C ALA A 314 -10.53 4.84 -23.94
N PRO A 315 -10.38 4.27 -25.14
CA PRO A 315 -11.22 4.63 -26.29
C PRO A 315 -12.71 4.53 -25.98
N GLN A 316 -13.54 5.37 -26.61
CA GLN A 316 -15.00 5.17 -26.53
C GLN A 316 -15.41 3.94 -27.35
N ALA A 317 -16.50 3.28 -26.96
CA ALA A 317 -17.07 2.19 -27.77
C ALA A 317 -17.49 2.64 -29.18
N SER A 318 -17.84 3.91 -29.34
CA SER A 318 -18.14 4.53 -30.64
C SER A 318 -16.91 4.80 -31.51
N GLY A 319 -15.68 4.65 -30.97
CA GLY A 319 -14.43 4.88 -31.69
C GLY A 319 -14.05 6.35 -31.94
N GLY A 320 -14.89 7.31 -31.55
CA GLY A 320 -14.63 8.74 -31.73
C GLY A 320 -13.86 9.39 -30.58
N PRO A 321 -13.27 10.59 -30.79
CA PRO A 321 -12.70 11.38 -29.71
C PRO A 321 -13.81 11.87 -28.77
N ARG A 322 -13.51 11.99 -27.46
CA ARG A 322 -14.44 12.63 -26.52
C ARG A 322 -14.47 14.12 -26.74
N SER A 323 -15.63 14.71 -26.47
CA SER A 323 -15.79 16.16 -26.43
C SER A 323 -16.30 16.57 -25.06
N PHE A 324 -15.78 17.68 -24.54
CA PHE A 324 -16.19 18.24 -23.26
C PHE A 324 -16.62 19.68 -23.50
N ALA A 325 -17.90 19.98 -23.23
CA ALA A 325 -18.46 21.30 -23.51
C ALA A 325 -17.67 22.41 -22.77
N GLY A 326 -17.24 23.44 -23.52
CA GLY A 326 -16.55 24.60 -22.97
C GLY A 326 -15.01 24.54 -22.97
N ALA A 327 -14.39 23.47 -23.47
CA ALA A 327 -12.94 23.35 -23.58
C ALA A 327 -12.48 22.72 -24.91
N ALA A 328 -11.28 23.09 -25.37
CA ALA A 328 -10.58 22.38 -26.43
C ALA A 328 -10.02 21.06 -25.88
N VAL A 329 -10.25 19.96 -26.58
CA VAL A 329 -9.84 18.61 -26.15
C VAL A 329 -8.65 18.13 -26.97
N THR A 330 -7.62 17.65 -26.28
CA THR A 330 -6.51 16.90 -26.87
C THR A 330 -6.60 15.47 -26.40
N SER A 331 -6.70 14.52 -27.32
CA SER A 331 -6.72 13.08 -26.97
C SER A 331 -5.31 12.53 -26.87
N ARG A 332 -5.09 11.60 -25.94
CA ARG A 332 -3.85 10.82 -25.90
C ARG A 332 -3.67 10.03 -27.19
N ASP A 333 -2.42 9.71 -27.52
CA ASP A 333 -2.11 8.76 -28.57
C ASP A 333 -2.48 7.33 -28.13
N VAL A 334 -3.49 6.76 -28.78
CA VAL A 334 -4.00 5.41 -28.49
C VAL A 334 -3.18 4.31 -29.15
N THR A 335 -2.22 4.64 -30.03
CA THR A 335 -1.29 3.66 -30.61
C THR A 335 -0.25 3.17 -29.59
N HIS A 336 -0.11 3.89 -28.48
CA HIS A 336 0.73 3.51 -27.35
C HIS A 336 -0.15 3.10 -26.16
N ALA A 337 0.29 2.08 -25.43
CA ALA A 337 -0.32 1.70 -24.16
C ALA A 337 -0.26 2.88 -23.18
N PRO A 338 -1.29 3.09 -22.34
CA PRO A 338 -1.29 4.17 -21.36
C PRO A 338 -0.05 4.11 -20.48
N PHE A 339 0.61 5.26 -20.29
CA PHE A 339 1.84 5.39 -19.50
C PHE A 339 3.04 4.60 -20.02
N ALA A 340 3.01 4.04 -21.23
CA ALA A 340 4.22 3.54 -21.88
C ALA A 340 5.24 4.67 -22.15
N LYS A 341 4.75 5.90 -22.28
CA LYS A 341 5.53 7.14 -22.31
C LYS A 341 5.03 8.09 -21.20
N PRO A 342 5.86 9.06 -20.76
CA PRO A 342 5.41 10.13 -19.89
C PRO A 342 4.20 10.87 -20.48
N VAL A 343 3.31 11.36 -19.61
CA VAL A 343 2.23 12.26 -20.05
C VAL A 343 2.85 13.59 -20.51
N GLU A 344 2.68 13.92 -21.79
CA GLU A 344 3.28 15.12 -22.40
C GLU A 344 2.34 16.33 -22.32
N GLY A 345 2.92 17.51 -22.04
CA GLY A 345 2.21 18.79 -22.03
C GLY A 345 1.56 19.15 -20.69
N ARG A 346 0.93 20.33 -20.67
CA ARG A 346 0.13 20.85 -19.54
C ARG A 346 -1.20 21.36 -20.06
N PHE A 347 -2.25 21.10 -19.30
CA PHE A 347 -3.63 21.39 -19.65
C PHE A 347 -4.36 21.95 -18.43
N ASP A 348 -5.40 22.75 -18.65
CA ASP A 348 -6.22 23.24 -17.54
C ASP A 348 -6.89 22.06 -16.80
N GLY A 349 -7.33 21.05 -17.54
CA GLY A 349 -7.91 19.83 -16.99
C GLY A 349 -7.34 18.56 -17.61
N VAL A 350 -7.39 17.47 -16.84
CA VAL A 350 -7.11 16.11 -17.34
C VAL A 350 -8.31 15.24 -17.02
N ALA A 351 -8.79 14.46 -17.99
CA ALA A 351 -9.80 13.42 -17.82
C ALA A 351 -9.16 12.05 -18.08
N CYS A 352 -9.33 11.12 -17.16
CA CYS A 352 -8.77 9.76 -17.22
C CYS A 352 -9.89 8.74 -16.91
N ILE A 353 -10.53 8.23 -17.96
CA ILE A 353 -11.66 7.31 -17.85
C ILE A 353 -11.20 5.90 -18.22
N ASP A 354 -11.32 4.96 -17.28
CA ASP A 354 -11.06 3.52 -17.45
C ASP A 354 -9.64 3.17 -17.95
N VAL A 355 -8.67 4.03 -17.67
CA VAL A 355 -7.25 3.71 -17.87
C VAL A 355 -6.64 3.14 -16.61
N LEU A 356 -6.88 3.78 -15.45
CA LEU A 356 -6.26 3.37 -14.19
C LEU A 356 -6.74 2.00 -13.70
N SER A 357 -7.94 1.55 -14.07
CA SER A 357 -8.46 0.22 -13.73
C SER A 357 -7.59 -0.94 -14.23
N ALA A 358 -6.79 -0.71 -15.28
CA ALA A 358 -5.87 -1.70 -15.83
C ALA A 358 -4.43 -1.56 -15.29
N ILE A 359 -4.15 -0.54 -14.49
CA ILE A 359 -2.83 -0.29 -13.91
C ILE A 359 -2.69 -1.11 -12.63
N PRO A 360 -1.58 -1.85 -12.43
CA PRO A 360 -1.33 -2.57 -11.20
C PRO A 360 -1.34 -1.64 -9.97
N GLU A 361 -1.74 -2.20 -8.83
CA GLU A 361 -1.87 -1.47 -7.55
C GLU A 361 -0.61 -0.64 -7.21
N GLU A 362 0.57 -1.21 -7.45
CA GLU A 362 1.88 -0.60 -7.18
C GLU A 362 2.14 0.66 -8.00
N ASP A 363 1.54 0.75 -9.19
CA ASP A 363 1.86 1.76 -10.20
C ASP A 363 0.82 2.89 -10.25
N VAL A 364 -0.33 2.72 -9.62
CA VAL A 364 -1.36 3.75 -9.49
C VAL A 364 -0.82 5.05 -8.83
N PRO A 365 -0.02 5.01 -7.75
CA PRO A 365 0.43 6.25 -7.09
C PRO A 365 1.26 7.17 -8.01
N TRP A 366 2.21 6.61 -8.77
CA TRP A 366 3.07 7.41 -9.64
C TRP A 366 2.37 7.81 -10.94
N THR A 367 1.49 6.97 -11.48
CA THR A 367 0.67 7.34 -12.66
C THR A 367 -0.31 8.46 -12.34
N LEU A 368 -0.91 8.46 -11.14
CA LEU A 368 -1.71 9.59 -10.66
C LEU A 368 -0.86 10.87 -10.54
N ASP A 369 0.37 10.78 -10.01
CA ASP A 369 1.26 11.95 -9.93
C ASP A 369 1.55 12.55 -11.31
N GLU A 370 1.66 11.75 -12.36
CA GLU A 370 1.81 12.26 -13.74
C GLU A 370 0.54 12.94 -14.25
N LEU A 371 -0.63 12.35 -14.02
CA LEU A 371 -1.90 12.95 -14.42
C LEU A 371 -2.13 14.28 -13.69
N PHE A 372 -1.81 14.35 -12.39
CA PHE A 372 -1.86 15.59 -11.63
C PHE A 372 -0.81 16.62 -12.10
N ALA A 373 0.38 16.18 -12.50
CA ALA A 373 1.41 17.08 -13.03
C ALA A 373 1.02 17.69 -14.39
N ALA A 374 0.28 16.96 -15.21
CA ALA A 374 -0.27 17.44 -16.48
C ALA A 374 -1.47 18.39 -16.32
N ALA A 375 -2.13 18.39 -15.16
CA ALA A 375 -3.29 19.24 -14.87
C ALA A 375 -2.90 20.54 -14.13
N ASP A 376 -3.42 21.68 -14.57
CA ASP A 376 -3.24 22.96 -13.90
C ASP A 376 -4.39 23.31 -12.94
N ARG A 377 -5.63 22.89 -13.25
CA ARG A 377 -6.83 23.25 -12.47
C ARG A 377 -7.58 22.05 -11.94
N PHE A 378 -7.81 21.02 -12.77
CA PHE A 378 -8.54 19.83 -12.31
C PHE A 378 -8.10 18.49 -12.88
N LEU A 379 -8.35 17.43 -12.12
CA LEU A 379 -8.25 16.04 -12.56
C LEU A 379 -9.59 15.31 -12.38
N TYR A 380 -10.11 14.72 -13.45
CA TYR A 380 -11.24 13.79 -13.42
C TYR A 380 -10.75 12.37 -13.64
N VAL A 381 -11.10 11.45 -12.75
CA VAL A 381 -10.79 10.02 -12.85
C VAL A 381 -12.08 9.21 -12.79
N ALA A 382 -12.25 8.26 -13.71
CA ALA A 382 -13.27 7.23 -13.60
C ALA A 382 -12.62 5.85 -13.64
N VAL A 383 -12.96 5.00 -12.67
CA VAL A 383 -12.46 3.62 -12.54
C VAL A 383 -13.63 2.65 -12.49
N VAL A 384 -13.43 1.51 -13.11
CA VAL A 384 -14.39 0.41 -13.18
C VAL A 384 -13.92 -0.73 -12.30
N GLY A 385 -14.82 -1.21 -11.45
CA GLY A 385 -14.70 -2.41 -10.63
C GLY A 385 -15.07 -3.64 -11.44
N ASP A 386 -14.29 -3.97 -12.46
CA ASP A 386 -14.49 -5.14 -13.32
C ASP A 386 -13.27 -6.08 -13.22
N PRO A 387 -13.43 -7.34 -12.77
CA PRO A 387 -12.33 -8.31 -12.77
C PRO A 387 -11.71 -8.55 -14.16
N ALA A 388 -12.41 -8.26 -15.27
CA ALA A 388 -11.84 -8.34 -16.61
C ALA A 388 -10.84 -7.21 -16.90
N ARG A 389 -10.88 -6.12 -16.12
CA ARG A 389 -9.92 -5.01 -16.21
C ARG A 389 -8.68 -5.22 -15.37
N THR A 390 -8.77 -6.05 -14.34
CA THR A 390 -7.68 -6.25 -13.41
C THR A 390 -6.65 -7.24 -13.96
N TYR A 391 -5.42 -7.08 -13.50
CA TYR A 391 -4.33 -7.98 -13.86
C TYR A 391 -4.42 -9.29 -13.07
N GLY A 392 -4.14 -10.42 -13.73
CA GLY A 392 -3.94 -11.73 -13.06
C GLY A 392 -5.16 -12.29 -12.34
N GLY A 393 -6.37 -11.85 -12.67
CA GLY A 393 -7.60 -12.25 -11.96
C GLY A 393 -7.72 -11.63 -10.56
N ALA A 394 -7.00 -10.53 -10.29
CA ALA A 394 -7.16 -9.79 -9.05
C ALA A 394 -8.60 -9.29 -8.89
N GLU A 395 -9.14 -9.33 -7.69
CA GLU A 395 -10.38 -8.60 -7.44
C GLU A 395 -10.16 -7.09 -7.60
N PRO A 396 -11.16 -6.36 -8.12
CA PRO A 396 -11.08 -4.91 -8.20
C PRO A 396 -10.90 -4.26 -6.82
N LEU A 397 -10.06 -3.22 -6.78
CA LEU A 397 -9.81 -2.47 -5.56
C LEU A 397 -11.06 -1.64 -5.19
N PRO A 398 -11.41 -1.56 -3.89
CA PRO A 398 -12.65 -0.94 -3.48
C PRO A 398 -12.60 0.60 -3.64
N PRO A 399 -13.76 1.28 -3.77
CA PRO A 399 -13.81 2.72 -3.99
C PRO A 399 -13.05 3.56 -2.95
N GLU A 400 -13.04 3.14 -1.68
CA GLU A 400 -12.28 3.83 -0.63
C GLU A 400 -10.75 3.79 -0.85
N TRP A 401 -10.24 2.74 -1.50
CA TRP A 401 -8.83 2.65 -1.85
C TRP A 401 -8.48 3.67 -2.93
N TRP A 402 -9.29 3.74 -3.99
CA TRP A 402 -9.12 4.74 -5.05
C TRP A 402 -9.21 6.16 -4.53
N ARG A 403 -10.18 6.43 -3.63
CA ARG A 403 -10.30 7.70 -2.94
C ARG A 403 -9.01 8.04 -2.17
N LEU A 404 -8.47 7.08 -1.40
CA LEU A 404 -7.21 7.28 -0.68
C LEU A 404 -6.06 7.63 -1.62
N GLN A 405 -5.93 6.94 -2.76
CA GLN A 405 -4.89 7.26 -3.74
C GLN A 405 -5.03 8.67 -4.31
N MET A 406 -6.25 9.09 -4.64
CA MET A 406 -6.55 10.45 -5.10
C MET A 406 -6.19 11.50 -4.03
N GLU A 407 -6.56 11.27 -2.76
CA GLU A 407 -6.23 12.17 -1.65
C GLU A 407 -4.72 12.28 -1.43
N LEU A 408 -3.98 11.17 -1.51
CA LEU A 408 -2.51 11.14 -1.38
C LEU A 408 -1.84 11.90 -2.52
N ALA A 409 -2.25 11.68 -3.76
CA ALA A 409 -1.72 12.39 -4.92
C ALA A 409 -2.08 13.88 -4.90
N ALA A 410 -3.30 14.24 -4.49
CA ALA A 410 -3.73 15.63 -4.36
C ALA A 410 -2.93 16.41 -3.30
N LYS A 411 -2.58 15.78 -2.16
CA LYS A 411 -1.70 16.39 -1.15
C LYS A 411 -0.34 16.81 -1.72
N ARG A 412 0.23 16.01 -2.63
CA ARG A 412 1.48 16.32 -3.33
C ARG A 412 1.32 17.32 -4.48
N ASN A 413 0.09 17.58 -4.92
CA ASN A 413 -0.24 18.46 -6.04
C ASN A 413 -1.30 19.50 -5.62
N PRO A 414 -1.00 20.37 -4.64
CA PRO A 414 -1.97 21.32 -4.10
C PRO A 414 -2.45 22.31 -5.16
N GLY A 415 -3.63 22.91 -4.93
CA GLY A 415 -4.21 23.91 -5.83
C GLY A 415 -5.07 23.34 -6.97
N ARG A 416 -5.24 22.01 -7.05
CA ARG A 416 -6.02 21.34 -8.10
C ARG A 416 -7.27 20.71 -7.51
N VAL A 417 -8.42 20.93 -8.15
CA VAL A 417 -9.67 20.23 -7.84
C VAL A 417 -9.61 18.82 -8.41
N TRP A 418 -10.16 17.84 -7.73
CA TRP A 418 -10.27 16.50 -8.31
C TRP A 418 -11.62 15.86 -8.07
N ASN A 419 -12.01 14.99 -9.00
CA ASN A 419 -13.19 14.16 -8.89
C ASN A 419 -12.86 12.72 -9.30
N LEU A 420 -13.35 11.77 -8.51
CA LEU A 420 -13.24 10.34 -8.73
C LEU A 420 -14.64 9.76 -8.86
N THR A 421 -14.88 8.98 -9.93
CA THR A 421 -16.08 8.17 -10.10
C THR A 421 -15.69 6.69 -10.12
N ALA A 422 -16.03 5.95 -9.05
CA ALA A 422 -15.82 4.50 -8.99
C ALA A 422 -17.13 3.77 -9.35
N ILE A 423 -17.09 2.93 -10.39
CA ILE A 423 -18.26 2.27 -10.97
C ILE A 423 -18.18 0.77 -10.68
N ASP A 424 -19.25 0.20 -10.15
CA ASP A 424 -19.41 -1.25 -10.05
C ASP A 424 -19.88 -1.79 -11.41
N ALA A 425 -19.13 -2.73 -11.99
CA ALA A 425 -19.46 -3.29 -13.30
C ALA A 425 -20.69 -4.20 -13.25
N ALA A 426 -21.02 -4.78 -12.10
CA ALA A 426 -22.11 -5.74 -11.96
C ALA A 426 -23.50 -5.08 -12.04
N ASP A 427 -23.65 -3.87 -11.46
CA ASP A 427 -24.94 -3.16 -11.39
C ASP A 427 -24.90 -1.73 -11.96
N GLY A 428 -23.73 -1.25 -12.40
CA GLY A 428 -23.52 0.10 -12.95
C GLY A 428 -23.58 1.21 -11.91
N ARG A 429 -23.64 0.88 -10.60
CA ARG A 429 -23.70 1.85 -9.53
C ARG A 429 -22.40 2.63 -9.44
N ALA A 430 -22.51 3.96 -9.44
CA ALA A 430 -21.37 4.85 -9.30
C ALA A 430 -21.31 5.47 -7.90
N GLN A 431 -20.11 5.50 -7.34
CA GLN A 431 -19.78 6.27 -6.14
C GLN A 431 -18.84 7.40 -6.55
N SER A 432 -19.19 8.63 -6.19
CA SER A 432 -18.40 9.81 -6.55
C SER A 432 -17.74 10.40 -5.30
N TYR A 433 -16.48 10.77 -5.45
CA TYR A 433 -15.69 11.47 -4.45
C TYR A 433 -15.10 12.71 -5.08
N SER A 434 -14.93 13.76 -4.29
CA SER A 434 -14.30 15.00 -4.74
C SER A 434 -13.41 15.54 -3.63
N GLY A 435 -12.34 16.22 -4.02
CA GLY A 435 -11.54 17.03 -3.13
C GLY A 435 -11.26 18.38 -3.75
N ASP A 436 -11.33 19.40 -2.91
CA ASP A 436 -11.11 20.79 -3.30
C ASP A 436 -9.63 21.14 -3.24
N ALA A 437 -9.28 22.24 -3.89
CA ALA A 437 -8.02 22.93 -3.69
C ALA A 437 -8.07 23.72 -2.37
N PRO A 438 -7.35 23.34 -1.29
CA PRO A 438 -6.93 24.36 -0.34
C PRO A 438 -6.01 25.33 -1.08
N ALA A 439 -6.45 26.57 -1.22
CA ALA A 439 -5.58 27.66 -1.63
C ALA A 439 -4.41 27.76 -0.66
N ALA A 440 -3.22 28.09 -1.17
CA ALA A 440 -2.06 28.41 -0.37
C ALA A 440 -2.46 29.40 0.74
N ARG A 441 -2.47 28.95 1.99
CA ARG A 441 -2.31 29.88 3.11
C ARG A 441 -0.85 30.29 3.10
N ALA A 442 -0.58 31.40 2.43
CA ALA A 442 0.54 32.24 2.79
C ALA A 442 0.28 32.77 4.21
N ALA A 443 1.10 32.32 5.16
CA ALA A 443 1.50 33.03 6.37
C ALA A 443 2.70 32.28 6.98
#